data_AF-A0A2S6CD73-F1
#
_entry.id   AF-A0A2S6CD73-F1
#
_cell.length_a   1.000
_cell.length_b   1.000
_cell.length_c   1.000
_cell.angle_alpha   90.00
_cell.angle_beta   90.00
_cell.angle_gamma   90.00
#
_symmetry.space_group_name_H-M   'P 1'
#
loop_
_entity.id
_entity.type
_entity.pdbx_description
1 polymer ?
#
loop_
_entity_poly.entity_id
_entity_poly.type
_entity_poly.pdbx_seq_one_letter_code
_entity_poly.pdbx_strand_id
1 'polypeptide(L)'
;MATDAQIGEVKERLSFICREDRIREVLNWKKGGVKQCVFHLECTATKIRATGISHLPPWYMGDKPAGATAQDPERSRRLEHDYFMSAANMLAIRRAHFIDGTDPIVTVNVGHEAVSFQVHQSTLCRTSEFFQSRAKPEWSRGKAAVDLAHISAEAFAVYVNWLYGNTVMPRGKKLWEKDIFADSSDWVVLAESVALGEQLMDSAFQHSVMDMMIVEACGENAEQMLRVAELYLPVQIIYDSIPDSSGARSLIVDIFKLHPGLLESCGNNELPADFLRALALEALQKTEGLKDRLLKDKCWYHKHSEGEDCYSTTSLFPGGILN
;
A
#
# COMPACT_ATOMS: atom_id res chain seq x y z
N MET A 1 10.17 27.89 1.55
CA MET A 1 9.07 27.22 2.26
C MET A 1 7.78 27.97 1.96
N ALA A 2 6.66 27.25 1.85
CA ALA A 2 5.33 27.84 1.69
C ALA A 2 4.96 28.70 2.91
N THR A 3 4.46 29.90 2.67
CA THR A 3 3.99 30.83 3.71
C THR A 3 2.53 30.55 4.08
N ASP A 4 2.12 30.89 5.29
CA ASP A 4 0.71 30.72 5.74
C ASP A 4 -0.27 31.54 4.88
N ALA A 5 0.18 32.69 4.36
CA ALA A 5 -0.59 33.48 3.40
C ALA A 5 -0.88 32.71 2.09
N GLN A 6 0.11 31.98 1.57
CA GLN A 6 -0.06 31.15 0.37
C GLN A 6 -0.96 29.93 0.65
N ILE A 7 -0.88 29.34 1.84
CA ILE A 7 -1.75 28.23 2.23
C ILE A 7 -3.22 28.69 2.31
N GLY A 8 -3.45 29.85 2.92
CA GLY A 8 -4.78 30.48 2.98
C GLY A 8 -5.36 30.74 1.58
N GLU A 9 -4.57 31.34 0.68
CA GLU A 9 -5.02 31.61 -0.70
C GLU A 9 -5.35 30.31 -1.47
N VAL A 10 -4.56 29.25 -1.32
CA VAL A 10 -4.88 27.94 -1.94
C VAL A 10 -6.20 27.40 -1.38
N LYS A 11 -6.38 27.41 -0.06
CA LYS A 11 -7.60 26.91 0.58
C LYS A 11 -8.84 27.62 0.08
N GLU A 12 -8.81 28.93 -0.07
CA GLU A 12 -9.97 29.70 -0.55
C GLU A 12 -10.37 29.29 -1.96
N ARG A 13 -9.39 29.00 -2.81
CA ARG A 13 -9.57 28.76 -4.24
C ARG A 13 -9.93 27.32 -4.62
N LEU A 14 -9.75 26.37 -3.71
CA LEU A 14 -10.17 24.97 -3.93
C LEU A 14 -11.70 24.83 -3.84
N SER A 15 -12.26 23.97 -4.68
CA SER A 15 -13.67 23.55 -4.70
C SER A 15 -14.01 22.56 -3.59
N PHE A 16 -12.99 22.03 -2.91
CA PHE A 16 -13.08 21.02 -1.87
C PHE A 16 -12.22 21.40 -0.67
N ILE A 17 -12.40 20.67 0.43
CA ILE A 17 -11.65 20.86 1.66
C ILE A 17 -10.39 19.98 1.59
N CYS A 18 -9.22 20.58 1.78
CA CYS A 18 -7.93 19.91 1.69
C CYS A 18 -7.11 20.13 2.96
N ARG A 19 -6.41 19.10 3.47
CA ARG A 19 -5.51 19.26 4.62
C ARG A 19 -4.41 20.30 4.32
N GLU A 20 -4.00 21.04 5.34
CA GLU A 20 -2.93 22.04 5.23
C GLU A 20 -1.56 21.47 4.90
N ASP A 21 -1.21 20.32 5.49
CA ASP A 21 0.05 19.64 5.23
C ASP A 21 0.18 19.25 3.75
N ARG A 22 -0.89 18.76 3.13
CA ARG A 22 -0.91 18.50 1.70
C ARG A 22 -0.77 19.76 0.87
N ILE A 23 -1.47 20.85 1.24
CA ILE A 23 -1.33 22.14 0.56
C ILE A 23 0.12 22.63 0.66
N ARG A 24 0.74 22.49 1.84
CA ARG A 24 2.12 22.89 2.11
C ARG A 24 3.12 22.06 1.32
N GLU A 25 2.93 20.74 1.26
CA GLU A 25 3.72 19.82 0.45
C GLU A 25 3.65 20.18 -1.04
N VAL A 26 2.45 20.34 -1.59
CA VAL A 26 2.25 20.67 -3.00
C VAL A 26 2.77 22.08 -3.32
N LEU A 27 2.59 23.06 -2.42
CA LEU A 27 3.18 24.39 -2.58
C LEU A 27 4.71 24.33 -2.60
N ASN A 28 5.32 23.56 -1.71
CA ASN A 28 6.77 23.37 -1.70
C ASN A 28 7.25 22.71 -3.00
N TRP A 29 6.54 21.67 -3.47
CA TRP A 29 6.83 21.02 -4.75
C TRP A 29 6.68 21.98 -5.94
N LYS A 30 5.69 22.87 -5.90
CA LYS A 30 5.45 23.91 -6.93
C LYS A 30 6.24 25.21 -6.70
N LYS A 31 7.26 25.20 -5.83
CA LYS A 31 8.12 26.36 -5.53
C LYS A 31 7.33 27.62 -5.12
N GLY A 32 6.24 27.45 -4.37
CA GLY A 32 5.36 28.53 -3.90
C GLY A 32 4.31 29.00 -4.90
N GLY A 33 4.17 28.35 -6.05
CA GLY A 33 3.17 28.69 -7.07
C GLY A 33 1.74 28.34 -6.66
N VAL A 34 0.99 29.29 -6.09
CA VAL A 34 -0.41 29.09 -5.64
C VAL A 34 -1.33 28.60 -6.76
N LYS A 35 -1.29 29.23 -7.94
CA LYS A 35 -2.13 28.82 -9.09
C LYS A 35 -1.85 27.38 -9.53
N GLN A 36 -0.58 26.99 -9.57
CA GLN A 36 -0.13 25.65 -9.94
C GLN A 36 -0.49 24.61 -8.88
N CYS A 37 -0.46 25.00 -7.59
CA CYS A 37 -0.91 24.17 -6.48
C CYS A 37 -2.42 23.90 -6.57
N VAL A 38 -3.24 24.95 -6.72
CA VAL A 38 -4.71 24.84 -6.88
C VAL A 38 -5.05 23.96 -8.09
N PHE A 39 -4.46 24.24 -9.25
CA PHE A 39 -4.71 23.45 -10.46
C PHE A 39 -4.37 21.96 -10.28
N HIS A 40 -3.23 21.66 -9.65
CA HIS A 40 -2.82 20.28 -9.40
C HIS A 40 -3.79 19.56 -8.45
N LEU A 41 -4.18 20.21 -7.35
CA LEU A 41 -5.10 19.65 -6.36
C LEU A 41 -6.51 19.44 -6.94
N GLU A 42 -7.02 20.39 -7.74
CA GLU A 42 -8.30 20.25 -8.46
C GLU A 42 -8.30 19.11 -9.48
N CYS A 43 -7.24 18.99 -10.26
CA CYS A 43 -7.10 17.89 -11.22
C CYS A 43 -7.04 16.54 -10.52
N THR A 44 -6.36 16.48 -9.38
CA THR A 44 -6.24 15.26 -8.59
C THR A 44 -7.59 14.88 -7.99
N ALA A 45 -8.30 15.83 -7.37
CA ALA A 45 -9.66 15.63 -6.87
C ALA A 45 -10.64 15.19 -7.98
N THR A 46 -10.57 15.81 -9.16
CA THR A 46 -11.42 15.44 -10.30
C THR A 46 -11.17 14.01 -10.77
N LYS A 47 -9.91 13.58 -10.81
CA LYS A 47 -9.57 12.18 -11.15
C LYS A 47 -10.16 11.22 -10.14
N ILE A 48 -10.02 11.51 -8.85
CA ILE A 48 -10.58 10.69 -7.76
C ILE A 48 -12.09 10.55 -7.89
N ARG A 49 -12.79 11.68 -8.12
CA ARG A 49 -14.25 11.70 -8.37
C ARG A 49 -14.65 10.85 -9.58
N ALA A 50 -13.88 10.91 -10.68
CA ALA A 50 -14.18 10.20 -11.91
C ALA A 50 -13.90 8.69 -11.83
N THR A 51 -12.91 8.27 -11.05
CA THR A 51 -12.54 6.86 -10.88
C THR A 51 -13.46 6.09 -9.94
N GLY A 52 -14.41 6.76 -9.27
CA GLY A 52 -15.34 6.11 -8.34
C GLY A 52 -14.64 5.39 -7.18
N ILE A 53 -13.41 5.80 -6.86
CA ILE A 53 -12.59 5.17 -5.81
C ILE A 53 -13.36 5.30 -4.49
N SER A 54 -13.61 4.16 -3.84
CA SER A 54 -14.34 4.07 -2.56
C SER A 54 -13.60 4.69 -1.38
N HIS A 55 -12.28 4.88 -1.51
CA HIS A 55 -11.40 5.53 -0.56
C HIS A 55 -10.90 6.89 -1.09
N LEU A 56 -11.45 7.97 -0.54
CA LEU A 56 -10.92 9.31 -0.81
C LEU A 56 -9.54 9.43 -0.13
N PRO A 57 -8.54 10.07 -0.76
CA PRO A 57 -7.24 10.24 -0.14
C PRO A 57 -7.37 10.99 1.19
N PRO A 58 -6.55 10.69 2.22
CA PRO A 58 -6.62 11.32 3.55
C PRO A 58 -6.52 12.85 3.54
N TRP A 59 -5.97 13.42 2.45
CA TRP A 59 -5.87 14.86 2.26
C TRP A 59 -7.12 15.52 1.67
N TYR A 60 -8.07 14.74 1.15
CA TYR A 60 -9.35 15.19 0.61
C TYR A 60 -10.44 15.01 1.67
N MET A 61 -10.97 16.11 2.20
CA MET A 61 -11.93 16.12 3.31
C MET A 61 -13.38 16.36 2.85
N GLY A 62 -13.66 16.26 1.54
CA GLY A 62 -14.99 16.44 0.96
C GLY A 62 -15.17 17.75 0.21
N ASP A 63 -16.26 17.82 -0.58
CA ASP A 63 -16.61 19.01 -1.36
C ASP A 63 -17.06 20.16 -0.46
N LYS A 64 -16.71 21.39 -0.85
CA LYS A 64 -17.29 22.56 -0.18
C LYS A 64 -18.77 22.63 -0.52
N PRO A 65 -19.66 22.86 0.47
CA PRO A 65 -21.05 23.15 0.18
C PRO A 65 -21.14 24.38 -0.72
N ALA A 66 -22.07 24.38 -1.67
CA ALA A 66 -22.33 25.55 -2.51
C ALA A 66 -22.64 26.77 -1.61
N GLY A 67 -21.72 27.74 -1.56
CA GLY A 67 -21.86 28.98 -0.79
C GLY A 67 -21.00 29.12 0.47
N ALA A 68 -20.14 28.15 0.82
CA ALA A 68 -19.30 28.23 2.02
C ALA A 68 -17.96 28.95 1.76
N THR A 69 -17.92 30.27 1.97
CA THR A 69 -16.67 30.98 2.29
C THR A 69 -16.35 30.79 3.77
N ALA A 70 -15.11 30.40 4.06
CA ALA A 70 -14.66 29.85 5.34
C ALA A 70 -14.72 30.85 6.51
N GLN A 71 -15.12 30.39 7.70
CA GLN A 71 -14.72 31.02 8.96
C GLN A 71 -14.87 30.17 10.24
N ASP A 72 -14.88 28.82 10.16
CA ASP A 72 -14.96 28.00 11.38
C ASP A 72 -13.82 26.95 11.48
N PRO A 73 -12.70 27.31 12.13
CA PRO A 73 -11.60 26.40 12.45
C PRO A 73 -12.00 25.28 13.44
N GLU A 74 -12.97 25.51 14.33
CA GLU A 74 -13.47 24.47 15.23
C GLU A 74 -14.27 23.42 14.47
N ARG A 75 -15.03 23.83 13.45
CA ARG A 75 -15.75 22.91 12.58
C ARG A 75 -14.81 22.06 11.73
N SER A 76 -13.68 22.62 11.27
CA SER A 76 -12.64 21.84 10.57
C SER A 76 -12.00 20.78 11.47
N ARG A 77 -11.69 21.11 12.73
CA ARG A 77 -11.16 20.11 13.69
C ARG A 77 -12.18 19.05 14.09
N ARG A 78 -13.47 19.41 14.22
CA ARG A 78 -14.54 18.43 14.44
C ARG A 78 -14.71 17.51 13.24
N LEU A 79 -14.64 18.04 12.01
CA LEU A 79 -14.69 17.24 10.78
C LEU A 79 -13.44 16.36 10.61
N GLU A 80 -12.26 16.81 11.00
CA GLU A 80 -11.03 15.99 11.05
C GLU A 80 -11.18 14.81 12.04
N HIS A 81 -11.69 15.08 13.24
CA HIS A 81 -11.93 14.05 14.25
C HIS A 81 -13.03 13.07 13.83
N ASP A 82 -14.13 13.57 13.27
CA ASP A 82 -15.24 12.76 12.77
C ASP A 82 -14.85 11.96 11.51
N TYR A 83 -13.94 12.48 10.67
CA TYR A 83 -13.45 11.78 9.47
C TYR A 83 -12.33 10.76 9.77
N PHE A 84 -11.47 11.00 10.76
CA PHE A 84 -10.53 9.97 11.24
C PHE A 84 -11.29 8.79 11.86
N MET A 85 -12.34 9.08 12.62
CA MET A 85 -13.33 8.08 13.05
C MET A 85 -14.10 7.48 11.87
N SER A 86 -14.31 8.24 10.78
CA SER A 86 -14.92 7.75 9.53
C SER A 86 -14.02 6.82 8.72
N ALA A 87 -12.69 7.01 8.70
CA ALA A 87 -11.75 6.11 8.00
C ALA A 87 -11.66 4.75 8.73
N ALA A 88 -11.65 4.78 10.06
CA ALA A 88 -11.88 3.60 10.90
C ALA A 88 -13.28 2.98 10.66
N ASN A 89 -14.31 3.79 10.36
CA ASN A 89 -15.63 3.31 9.95
C ASN A 89 -15.72 2.87 8.47
N MET A 90 -14.78 3.24 7.59
CA MET A 90 -14.80 2.87 6.16
C MET A 90 -14.25 1.46 5.94
N LEU A 91 -13.36 0.99 6.81
CA LEU A 91 -13.12 -0.45 6.99
C LEU A 91 -14.33 -1.17 7.63
N ALA A 92 -15.38 -0.44 8.02
CA ALA A 92 -16.49 -0.93 8.82
C ALA A 92 -17.90 -0.57 8.32
N ILE A 93 -18.14 -0.39 7.00
CA ILE A 93 -19.50 -0.57 6.47
C ILE A 93 -19.75 -2.07 6.34
N ARG A 94 -19.96 -2.67 7.51
CA ARG A 94 -20.09 -4.11 7.78
C ARG A 94 -21.48 -4.58 7.41
N ARG A 95 -21.60 -5.52 6.49
CA ARG A 95 -22.73 -6.45 6.57
C ARG A 95 -22.41 -7.41 7.70
N ALA A 96 -23.08 -7.25 8.85
CA ALA A 96 -23.10 -8.31 9.84
C ALA A 96 -23.61 -9.56 9.14
N HIS A 97 -22.74 -10.54 8.96
CA HIS A 97 -23.13 -11.81 8.38
C HIS A 97 -23.89 -12.59 9.44
N PHE A 98 -25.10 -13.03 9.09
CA PHE A 98 -25.87 -13.91 9.95
C PHE A 98 -25.09 -15.23 10.07
N ILE A 99 -24.62 -15.51 11.30
CA ILE A 99 -24.04 -16.79 11.64
C ILE A 99 -25.20 -17.66 12.11
N ASP A 100 -25.50 -18.71 11.34
CA ASP A 100 -26.44 -19.72 11.77
C ASP A 100 -25.75 -20.58 12.84
N GLY A 101 -26.22 -20.50 14.09
CA GLY A 101 -25.67 -21.28 15.21
C GLY A 101 -25.88 -22.79 15.06
N THR A 102 -26.59 -23.24 14.03
CA THR A 102 -26.76 -24.65 13.67
C THR A 102 -25.84 -25.09 12.52
N ASP A 103 -25.07 -24.16 11.93
CA ASP A 103 -24.15 -24.46 10.83
C ASP A 103 -23.05 -25.44 11.30
N PRO A 104 -22.77 -26.52 10.54
CA PRO A 104 -21.74 -27.48 10.90
C PRO A 104 -20.37 -26.82 11.10
N ILE A 105 -19.66 -27.24 12.13
CA ILE A 105 -18.29 -26.79 12.42
C ILE A 105 -17.31 -27.73 11.72
N VAL A 106 -16.38 -27.16 10.96
CA VAL A 106 -15.26 -27.84 10.33
C VAL A 106 -14.01 -27.59 11.16
N THR A 107 -13.25 -28.66 11.42
CA THR A 107 -11.92 -28.53 12.03
C THR A 107 -10.88 -28.36 10.94
N VAL A 108 -10.08 -27.30 10.99
CA VAL A 108 -8.97 -27.06 10.06
C VAL A 108 -7.66 -27.16 10.84
N ASN A 109 -6.84 -28.15 10.51
CA ASN A 109 -5.52 -28.34 11.12
C ASN A 109 -4.48 -27.65 10.25
N VAL A 110 -3.72 -26.72 10.82
CA VAL A 110 -2.73 -25.93 10.09
C VAL A 110 -1.33 -26.08 10.68
N GLY A 111 -0.32 -25.92 9.83
CA GLY A 111 1.09 -26.03 10.21
C GLY A 111 1.53 -27.45 10.54
N HIS A 112 2.84 -27.63 10.74
CA HIS A 112 3.44 -28.91 11.09
C HIS A 112 3.04 -29.42 12.47
N GLU A 113 2.81 -28.51 13.42
CA GLU A 113 2.34 -28.84 14.77
C GLU A 113 0.83 -29.10 14.84
N ALA A 114 0.13 -29.01 13.69
CA ALA A 114 -1.30 -29.26 13.53
C ALA A 114 -2.17 -28.46 14.53
N VAL A 115 -2.01 -27.13 14.52
CA VAL A 115 -2.90 -26.24 15.27
C VAL A 115 -4.31 -26.34 14.69
N SER A 116 -5.29 -26.73 15.51
CA SER A 116 -6.67 -26.91 15.06
C SER A 116 -7.50 -25.63 15.23
N PHE A 117 -8.16 -25.20 14.15
CA PHE A 117 -9.13 -24.12 14.13
C PHE A 117 -10.53 -24.68 13.93
N GLN A 118 -11.51 -24.21 14.69
CA GLN A 118 -12.91 -24.58 14.53
C GLN A 118 -13.68 -23.45 13.86
N VAL A 119 -14.17 -23.69 12.64
CA VAL A 119 -14.82 -22.65 11.83
C VAL A 119 -16.12 -23.18 11.25
N HIS A 120 -17.15 -22.32 11.22
CA HIS A 120 -18.43 -22.61 10.60
C HIS A 120 -18.25 -22.90 9.09
N GLN A 121 -18.83 -24.00 8.60
CA GLN A 121 -18.70 -24.47 7.22
C GLN A 121 -19.12 -23.40 6.22
N SER A 122 -20.30 -22.80 6.43
CA SER A 122 -20.83 -21.73 5.59
C SER A 122 -19.90 -20.51 5.54
N THR A 123 -19.17 -20.26 6.64
CA THR A 123 -18.22 -19.16 6.75
C THR A 123 -16.95 -19.44 5.94
N LEU A 124 -16.37 -20.65 6.04
CA LEU A 124 -15.23 -21.06 5.20
C LEU A 124 -15.57 -21.07 3.70
N CYS A 125 -16.75 -21.58 3.35
CA CYS A 125 -17.17 -21.73 1.96
C CYS A 125 -17.71 -20.43 1.34
N ARG A 126 -17.79 -19.34 2.11
CA ARG A 126 -18.47 -18.11 1.65
C ARG A 126 -17.78 -17.50 0.43
N THR A 127 -16.46 -17.39 0.48
CA THR A 127 -15.65 -16.68 -0.51
C THR A 127 -14.52 -17.53 -1.11
N SER A 128 -14.13 -18.62 -0.44
CA SER A 128 -13.05 -19.49 -0.92
C SER A 128 -13.58 -20.60 -1.82
N GLU A 129 -13.17 -20.57 -3.10
CA GLU A 129 -13.46 -21.66 -4.05
C GLU A 129 -12.79 -22.98 -3.63
N PHE A 130 -11.63 -22.91 -2.98
CA PHE A 130 -10.96 -24.08 -2.41
C PHE A 130 -11.86 -24.79 -1.38
N PHE A 131 -12.42 -24.05 -0.41
CA PHE A 131 -13.30 -24.66 0.58
C PHE A 131 -14.64 -25.08 -0.01
N GLN A 132 -15.21 -24.33 -0.96
CA GLN A 132 -16.42 -24.74 -1.68
C GLN A 132 -16.23 -26.07 -2.41
N SER A 133 -15.11 -26.25 -3.11
CA SER A 133 -14.80 -27.48 -3.85
C SER A 133 -14.47 -28.67 -2.93
N ARG A 134 -13.88 -28.40 -1.76
CA ARG A 134 -13.62 -29.42 -0.73
C ARG A 134 -14.81 -29.72 0.16
N ALA A 135 -15.85 -28.90 0.15
CA ALA A 135 -17.06 -29.12 0.95
C ALA A 135 -17.78 -30.38 0.47
N LYS A 136 -17.50 -31.51 1.11
CA LYS A 136 -18.15 -32.77 0.80
C LYS A 136 -19.41 -32.98 1.65
N PRO A 137 -20.38 -33.80 1.20
CA PRO A 137 -21.55 -34.13 2.01
C PRO A 137 -21.22 -34.67 3.40
N GLU A 138 -20.07 -35.32 3.60
CA GLU A 138 -19.63 -35.82 4.90
C GLU A 138 -19.37 -34.71 5.93
N TRP A 139 -19.11 -33.47 5.48
CA TRP A 139 -18.89 -32.35 6.41
C TRP A 139 -20.15 -31.99 7.20
N SER A 140 -21.32 -32.14 6.57
CA SER A 140 -22.63 -31.94 7.21
C SER A 140 -22.92 -32.94 8.34
N ARG A 141 -22.10 -33.97 8.53
CA ARG A 141 -22.26 -35.02 9.56
C ARG A 141 -21.36 -34.84 10.79
N GLY A 142 -20.69 -33.69 10.92
CA GLY A 142 -19.98 -33.31 12.16
C GLY A 142 -18.61 -33.98 12.38
N LYS A 143 -18.01 -34.59 11.35
CA LYS A 143 -16.64 -35.14 11.39
C LYS A 143 -15.77 -34.62 10.25
N ALA A 144 -15.89 -33.32 9.95
CA ALA A 144 -15.08 -32.67 8.91
C ALA A 144 -13.74 -32.23 9.49
N ALA A 145 -12.65 -32.78 8.95
CA ALA A 145 -11.30 -32.28 9.19
C ALA A 145 -10.64 -31.92 7.85
N VAL A 146 -9.95 -30.78 7.80
CA VAL A 146 -9.16 -30.33 6.66
C VAL A 146 -7.73 -30.07 7.13
N ASP A 147 -6.77 -30.75 6.53
CA ASP A 147 -5.35 -30.57 6.86
C ASP A 147 -4.68 -29.63 5.85
N LEU A 148 -4.04 -28.59 6.37
CA LEU A 148 -3.27 -27.57 5.67
C LEU A 148 -1.86 -27.45 6.31
N ALA A 149 -1.09 -28.54 6.25
CA ALA A 149 0.17 -28.68 6.98
C ALA A 149 1.27 -27.66 6.59
N HIS A 150 1.20 -27.09 5.38
CA HIS A 150 2.18 -26.12 4.87
C HIS A 150 1.77 -24.66 5.12
N ILE A 151 0.60 -24.44 5.74
CA ILE A 151 0.09 -23.10 6.02
C ILE A 151 0.53 -22.65 7.41
N SER A 152 1.01 -21.41 7.50
CA SER A 152 1.29 -20.72 8.76
C SER A 152 0.02 -20.58 9.61
N ALA A 153 0.12 -20.98 10.88
CA ALA A 153 -0.98 -20.84 11.82
C ALA A 153 -1.37 -19.37 12.04
N GLU A 154 -0.40 -18.46 11.97
CA GLU A 154 -0.66 -17.02 12.13
C GLU A 154 -1.41 -16.45 10.93
N ALA A 155 -1.01 -16.80 9.71
CA ALA A 155 -1.74 -16.41 8.50
C ALA A 155 -3.17 -16.97 8.49
N PHE A 156 -3.36 -18.22 8.92
CA PHE A 156 -4.70 -18.79 9.03
C PHE A 156 -5.54 -18.13 10.13
N ALA A 157 -4.93 -17.72 11.25
CA ALA A 157 -5.63 -16.94 12.27
C ALA A 157 -6.11 -15.58 11.73
N VAL A 158 -5.31 -14.92 10.89
CA VAL A 158 -5.74 -13.70 10.16
C VAL A 158 -6.92 -14.00 9.25
N TYR A 159 -6.88 -15.11 8.51
CA TYR A 159 -7.99 -15.54 7.65
C TYR A 159 -9.29 -15.76 8.44
N VAL A 160 -9.23 -16.47 9.57
CA VAL A 160 -10.40 -16.70 10.43
C VAL A 160 -10.95 -15.38 11.00
N ASN A 161 -10.07 -14.49 11.48
CA ASN A 161 -10.48 -13.17 11.96
C ASN A 161 -11.15 -12.35 10.86
N TRP A 162 -10.64 -12.41 9.63
CA TRP A 162 -11.25 -11.75 8.49
C TRP A 162 -12.60 -12.39 8.11
N LEU A 163 -12.72 -13.71 8.13
CA LEU A 163 -13.98 -14.39 7.81
C LEU A 163 -15.13 -13.98 8.74
N TYR A 164 -14.87 -13.84 10.04
CA TYR A 164 -15.88 -13.43 11.01
C TYR A 164 -16.04 -11.90 11.14
N GLY A 165 -14.93 -11.17 11.14
CA GLY A 165 -14.90 -9.74 11.45
C GLY A 165 -14.79 -8.82 10.23
N ASN A 166 -14.47 -9.37 9.06
CA ASN A 166 -14.07 -8.65 7.86
C ASN A 166 -12.93 -7.65 8.10
N THR A 167 -12.02 -7.99 9.02
CA THR A 167 -10.89 -7.17 9.44
C THR A 167 -9.61 -7.99 9.42
N VAL A 168 -8.57 -7.43 8.81
CA VAL A 168 -7.22 -8.00 8.80
C VAL A 168 -6.50 -7.56 10.08
N MET A 169 -6.18 -8.52 10.94
CA MET A 169 -5.52 -8.26 12.24
C MET A 169 -4.31 -9.19 12.39
N PRO A 170 -3.13 -8.83 11.84
CA PRO A 170 -1.93 -9.64 12.01
C PRO A 170 -1.63 -9.77 13.50
N ARG A 171 -1.52 -11.02 13.97
CA ARG A 171 -1.32 -11.36 15.39
C ARG A 171 -2.30 -10.67 16.35
N GLY A 172 -3.53 -10.41 15.89
CA GLY A 172 -4.59 -9.76 16.66
C GLY A 172 -4.41 -8.24 16.84
N LYS A 173 -3.41 -7.62 16.22
CA LYS A 173 -3.20 -6.18 16.25
C LYS A 173 -4.23 -5.47 15.38
N LYS A 174 -4.79 -4.39 15.93
CA LYS A 174 -5.73 -3.50 15.23
C LYS A 174 -4.96 -2.32 14.67
N LEU A 175 -4.37 -2.49 13.49
CA LEU A 175 -3.47 -1.50 12.88
C LEU A 175 -4.15 -0.14 12.57
N TRP A 176 -5.48 -0.09 12.59
CA TRP A 176 -6.24 1.16 12.47
C TRP A 176 -6.34 1.97 13.78
N GLU A 177 -5.89 1.41 14.91
CA GLU A 177 -5.83 2.16 16.18
C GLU A 177 -4.57 3.04 16.22
N LYS A 178 -4.70 4.22 16.84
CA LYS A 178 -3.62 5.20 16.91
C LYS A 178 -2.39 4.61 17.62
N ASP A 179 -1.20 4.93 17.11
CA ASP A 179 0.09 4.54 17.67
C ASP A 179 0.35 3.01 17.65
N ILE A 180 -0.47 2.24 16.92
CA ILE A 180 -0.23 0.84 16.60
C ILE A 180 0.27 0.75 15.15
N PHE A 181 1.40 0.07 14.95
CA PHE A 181 2.03 -0.10 13.64
C PHE A 181 2.41 -1.56 13.43
N ALA A 182 2.44 -1.98 12.16
CA ALA A 182 2.99 -3.28 11.78
C ALA A 182 4.51 -3.31 11.97
N ASP A 183 5.01 -4.27 12.75
CA ASP A 183 6.44 -4.58 12.85
C ASP A 183 6.87 -5.65 11.82
N SER A 184 8.15 -6.03 11.82
CA SER A 184 8.71 -7.03 10.88
C SER A 184 7.89 -8.34 10.85
N SER A 185 7.49 -8.87 12.01
CA SER A 185 6.70 -10.10 12.07
C SER A 185 5.28 -9.90 11.53
N ASP A 186 4.66 -8.73 11.74
CA ASP A 186 3.35 -8.45 11.14
C ASP A 186 3.42 -8.42 9.62
N TRP A 187 4.49 -7.85 9.04
CA TRP A 187 4.68 -7.84 7.60
C TRP A 187 4.90 -9.24 7.02
N VAL A 188 5.61 -10.11 7.74
CA VAL A 188 5.71 -11.53 7.38
C VAL A 188 4.33 -12.19 7.37
N VAL A 189 3.54 -12.02 8.44
CA VAL A 189 2.18 -12.56 8.53
C VAL A 189 1.27 -12.02 7.43
N LEU A 190 1.38 -10.74 7.08
CA LEU A 190 0.64 -10.14 5.96
C LEU A 190 1.04 -10.77 4.62
N ALA A 191 2.34 -10.96 4.36
CA ALA A 191 2.82 -11.63 3.14
C ALA A 191 2.36 -13.09 3.06
N GLU A 192 2.44 -13.84 4.15
CA GLU A 192 1.90 -15.21 4.24
C GLU A 192 0.38 -15.24 4.06
N SER A 193 -0.34 -14.21 4.53
CA SER A 193 -1.79 -14.09 4.36
C SER A 193 -2.16 -13.82 2.89
N VAL A 194 -1.36 -13.03 2.16
CA VAL A 194 -1.53 -12.86 0.70
C VAL A 194 -1.31 -14.20 -0.03
N ALA A 195 -0.27 -14.95 0.35
CA ALA A 195 0.00 -16.31 -0.16
C ALA A 195 -1.13 -17.29 0.18
N LEU A 196 -1.68 -17.22 1.38
CA LEU A 196 -2.81 -18.03 1.80
C LEU A 196 -4.06 -17.72 0.97
N GLY A 197 -4.36 -16.45 0.71
CA GLY A 197 -5.49 -16.05 -0.14
C GLY A 197 -5.40 -16.63 -1.55
N GLU A 198 -4.19 -16.65 -2.14
CA GLU A 198 -3.93 -17.29 -3.43
C GLU A 198 -4.20 -18.80 -3.36
N GLN A 199 -3.65 -19.49 -2.37
CA GLN A 199 -3.79 -20.95 -2.22
C GLN A 199 -5.23 -21.39 -1.94
N LEU A 200 -5.99 -20.57 -1.20
CA LEU A 200 -7.40 -20.81 -0.92
C LEU A 200 -8.33 -20.31 -2.04
N MET A 201 -7.78 -19.72 -3.10
CA MET A 201 -8.55 -19.09 -4.18
C MET A 201 -9.60 -18.11 -3.62
N ASP A 202 -9.21 -17.33 -2.61
CA ASP A 202 -10.07 -16.34 -1.94
C ASP A 202 -9.54 -14.94 -2.23
N SER A 203 -9.91 -14.43 -3.41
CA SER A 203 -9.49 -13.09 -3.86
C SER A 203 -10.00 -11.98 -2.95
N ALA A 204 -11.17 -12.14 -2.33
CA ALA A 204 -11.72 -11.14 -1.41
C ALA A 204 -10.84 -10.99 -0.16
N PHE A 205 -10.36 -12.11 0.39
CA PHE A 205 -9.38 -12.08 1.48
C PHE A 205 -8.06 -11.48 1.02
N GLN A 206 -7.51 -11.97 -0.10
CA GLN A 206 -6.23 -11.48 -0.62
C GLN A 206 -6.25 -9.97 -0.86
N HIS A 207 -7.31 -9.43 -1.47
CA HIS A 207 -7.51 -8.00 -1.66
C HIS A 207 -7.57 -7.25 -0.33
N SER A 208 -8.29 -7.79 0.67
CA SER A 208 -8.39 -7.15 1.99
C SER A 208 -7.03 -7.05 2.70
N VAL A 209 -6.18 -8.07 2.56
CA VAL A 209 -4.82 -8.06 3.11
C VAL A 209 -3.94 -7.06 2.36
N MET A 210 -4.02 -7.02 1.03
CA MET A 210 -3.29 -6.03 0.22
C MET A 210 -3.73 -4.59 0.54
N ASP A 211 -5.03 -4.35 0.72
CA ASP A 211 -5.56 -3.04 1.14
C ASP A 211 -4.98 -2.64 2.50
N MET A 212 -4.87 -3.57 3.45
CA MET A 212 -4.20 -3.32 4.73
C MET A 212 -2.72 -2.96 4.54
N MET A 213 -1.99 -3.70 3.70
CA MET A 213 -0.59 -3.38 3.38
C MET A 213 -0.46 -1.99 2.75
N ILE A 214 -1.40 -1.58 1.89
CA ILE A 214 -1.45 -0.24 1.29
C ILE A 214 -1.66 0.83 2.36
N VAL A 215 -2.60 0.61 3.29
CA VAL A 215 -2.87 1.54 4.40
C VAL A 215 -1.61 1.76 5.24
N GLU A 216 -0.93 0.68 5.63
CA GLU A 216 0.31 0.77 6.40
C GLU A 216 1.42 1.46 5.59
N ALA A 217 1.58 1.13 4.32
CA ALA A 217 2.62 1.72 3.47
C ALA A 217 2.36 3.20 3.13
N CYS A 218 1.11 3.66 3.20
CA CYS A 218 0.73 5.06 2.97
C CYS A 218 0.56 5.87 4.25
N GLY A 219 0.75 5.25 5.43
CA GLY A 219 0.53 5.86 6.73
C GLY A 219 1.49 7.00 7.07
N GLU A 220 1.13 7.78 8.09
CA GLU A 220 2.03 8.78 8.66
C GLU A 220 3.27 8.07 9.26
N ASN A 221 4.48 8.56 8.95
CA ASN A 221 5.76 7.93 9.30
C ASN A 221 6.01 6.53 8.69
N ALA A 222 5.26 6.13 7.65
CA ALA A 222 5.41 4.82 7.01
C ALA A 222 6.86 4.50 6.62
N GLU A 223 7.61 5.44 6.03
CA GLU A 223 9.00 5.20 5.64
C GLU A 223 9.86 4.76 6.85
N GLN A 224 9.73 5.45 7.99
CA GLN A 224 10.51 5.14 9.18
C GLN A 224 10.14 3.76 9.74
N MET A 225 8.85 3.43 9.76
CA MET A 225 8.37 2.14 10.27
C MET A 225 8.74 0.98 9.35
N LEU A 226 8.62 1.17 8.03
CA LEU A 226 8.97 0.15 7.04
C LEU A 226 10.47 -0.15 7.01
N ARG A 227 11.34 0.84 7.27
CA ARG A 227 12.80 0.62 7.36
C ARG A 227 13.19 -0.33 8.49
N VAL A 228 12.39 -0.44 9.55
CA VAL A 228 12.61 -1.38 10.66
C VAL A 228 11.80 -2.67 10.52
N ALA A 229 10.98 -2.79 9.48
CA ALA A 229 10.12 -3.94 9.22
C ALA A 229 10.81 -5.06 8.42
N GLU A 230 12.10 -4.94 8.11
CA GLU A 230 12.91 -5.98 7.47
C GLU A 230 12.23 -6.64 6.25
N LEU A 231 11.76 -5.81 5.30
CA LEU A 231 10.88 -6.25 4.21
C LEU A 231 11.46 -7.31 3.25
N TYR A 232 12.72 -7.71 3.38
CA TYR A 232 13.32 -8.76 2.55
C TYR A 232 12.58 -10.11 2.70
N LEU A 233 12.13 -10.47 3.91
CA LEU A 233 11.35 -11.69 4.16
C LEU A 233 9.96 -11.62 3.51
N PRO A 234 9.13 -10.59 3.75
CA PRO A 234 7.87 -10.39 3.03
C PRO A 234 8.01 -10.43 1.51
N VAL A 235 9.05 -9.78 0.95
CA VAL A 235 9.33 -9.78 -0.49
C VAL A 235 9.60 -11.20 -0.97
N GLN A 236 10.44 -11.96 -0.26
CA GLN A 236 10.75 -13.34 -0.61
C GLN A 236 9.49 -14.22 -0.60
N ILE A 237 8.68 -14.15 0.47
CA ILE A 237 7.43 -14.92 0.59
C ILE A 237 6.50 -14.66 -0.60
N ILE A 238 6.31 -13.38 -0.97
CA ILE A 238 5.43 -13.01 -2.08
C ILE A 238 5.99 -13.53 -3.41
N TYR A 239 7.28 -13.38 -3.67
CA TYR A 239 7.88 -13.83 -4.93
C TYR A 239 8.05 -15.35 -5.03
N ASP A 240 8.11 -16.07 -3.91
CA ASP A 240 8.19 -17.53 -3.92
C ASP A 240 6.79 -18.18 -4.03
N SER A 241 5.75 -17.52 -3.50
CA SER A 241 4.42 -18.13 -3.33
C SER A 241 3.36 -17.65 -4.32
N ILE A 242 3.55 -16.49 -4.96
CA ILE A 242 2.51 -15.84 -5.78
C ILE A 242 2.93 -15.83 -7.25
N PRO A 243 2.06 -16.13 -8.24
CA PRO A 243 2.39 -16.07 -9.66
C PRO A 243 2.70 -14.65 -10.16
N ASP A 244 3.48 -14.55 -11.24
CA ASP A 244 3.91 -13.28 -11.89
C ASP A 244 2.75 -12.35 -12.27
N SER A 245 1.59 -12.91 -12.58
CA SER A 245 0.41 -12.16 -13.00
C SER A 245 -0.34 -11.47 -11.86
N SER A 246 0.01 -11.74 -10.60
CA SER A 246 -0.70 -11.20 -9.44
C SER A 246 -0.31 -9.75 -9.15
N GLY A 247 -1.32 -8.95 -8.76
CA GLY A 247 -1.13 -7.58 -8.29
C GLY A 247 -0.25 -7.46 -7.04
N ALA A 248 -0.12 -8.52 -6.23
CA ALA A 248 0.70 -8.51 -5.01
C ALA A 248 2.19 -8.24 -5.27
N ARG A 249 2.75 -8.84 -6.34
CA ARG A 249 4.15 -8.58 -6.75
C ARG A 249 4.35 -7.12 -7.16
N SER A 250 3.36 -6.56 -7.87
CA SER A 250 3.37 -5.15 -8.29
C SER A 250 3.24 -4.20 -7.09
N LEU A 251 2.37 -4.53 -6.13
CA LEU A 251 2.19 -3.76 -4.90
C LEU A 251 3.51 -3.61 -4.12
N ILE A 252 4.23 -4.71 -3.90
CA ILE A 252 5.53 -4.65 -3.21
C ILE A 252 6.54 -3.77 -3.96
N VAL A 253 6.59 -3.86 -5.30
CA VAL A 253 7.44 -2.96 -6.11
C VAL A 253 7.03 -1.50 -5.92
N ASP A 254 5.73 -1.20 -5.90
CA ASP A 254 5.22 0.15 -5.69
C ASP A 254 5.50 0.68 -4.29
N ILE A 255 5.50 -0.16 -3.24
CA ILE A 255 5.91 0.22 -1.88
C ILE A 255 7.39 0.65 -1.86
N PHE A 256 8.28 -0.09 -2.52
CA PHE A 256 9.70 0.29 -2.62
C PHE A 256 9.91 1.54 -3.49
N LYS A 257 9.07 1.78 -4.51
CA LYS A 257 9.08 3.02 -5.29
C LYS A 257 8.61 4.23 -4.47
N LEU A 258 7.61 4.02 -3.61
CA LEU A 258 7.08 5.05 -2.72
C LEU A 258 8.12 5.46 -1.67
N HIS A 259 8.89 4.49 -1.18
CA HIS A 259 9.90 4.67 -0.14
C HIS A 259 11.28 4.15 -0.60
N PRO A 260 12.02 4.91 -1.44
CA PRO A 260 13.26 4.43 -2.05
C PRO A 260 14.34 3.98 -1.05
N GLY A 261 14.32 4.52 0.17
CA GLY A 261 15.24 4.16 1.24
C GLY A 261 15.07 2.76 1.81
N LEU A 262 13.99 2.05 1.45
CA LEU A 262 13.77 0.67 1.90
C LEU A 262 14.82 -0.30 1.35
N LEU A 263 15.29 -0.06 0.12
CA LEU A 263 16.33 -0.90 -0.47
C LEU A 263 17.63 -0.85 0.36
N GLU A 264 17.96 0.31 0.94
CA GLU A 264 19.10 0.46 1.85
C GLU A 264 18.89 -0.32 3.15
N SER A 265 17.67 -0.31 3.70
CA SER A 265 17.36 -1.04 4.94
C SER A 265 17.42 -2.57 4.78
N CYS A 266 17.28 -3.09 3.57
CA CYS A 266 17.49 -4.50 3.29
C CYS A 266 18.96 -4.93 3.42
N GLY A 267 19.92 -3.99 3.44
CA GLY A 267 21.34 -4.29 3.61
C GLY A 267 21.87 -5.27 2.56
N ASN A 268 22.56 -6.32 3.04
CA ASN A 268 23.11 -7.39 2.19
C ASN A 268 22.18 -8.62 2.08
N ASN A 269 20.93 -8.51 2.53
CA ASN A 269 20.00 -9.63 2.42
C ASN A 269 19.69 -9.94 0.96
N GLU A 270 19.59 -11.22 0.63
CA GLU A 270 19.23 -11.64 -0.72
C GLU A 270 17.77 -11.27 -1.00
N LEU A 271 17.56 -10.51 -2.07
CA LEU A 271 16.25 -10.19 -2.60
C LEU A 271 16.02 -11.01 -3.88
N PRO A 272 14.78 -11.47 -4.15
CA PRO A 272 14.46 -12.19 -5.37
C PRO A 272 14.92 -11.44 -6.63
N ALA A 273 15.62 -12.13 -7.53
CA ALA A 273 16.14 -11.52 -8.75
C ALA A 273 15.02 -10.92 -9.63
N ASP A 274 13.87 -11.57 -9.65
CA ASP A 274 12.68 -11.10 -10.37
C ASP A 274 12.14 -9.80 -9.78
N PHE A 275 12.15 -9.66 -8.45
CA PHE A 275 11.78 -8.42 -7.76
C PHE A 275 12.74 -7.28 -8.14
N LEU A 276 14.04 -7.52 -8.02
CA LEU A 276 15.06 -6.52 -8.36
C LEU A 276 14.96 -6.10 -9.83
N ARG A 277 14.69 -7.05 -10.73
CA ARG A 277 14.48 -6.77 -12.16
C ARG A 277 13.24 -5.89 -12.37
N ALA A 278 12.10 -6.22 -11.74
CA ALA A 278 10.87 -5.44 -11.85
C ALA A 278 11.07 -4.00 -11.33
N LEU A 279 11.67 -3.87 -10.14
CA LEU A 279 11.98 -2.57 -9.54
C LEU A 279 12.94 -1.75 -10.42
N ALA A 280 13.98 -2.37 -10.97
CA ALA A 280 14.94 -1.71 -11.84
C ALA A 280 14.29 -1.24 -13.16
N LEU A 281 13.45 -2.05 -13.80
CA LEU A 281 12.76 -1.66 -15.03
C LEU A 281 11.88 -0.43 -14.81
N GLU A 282 11.13 -0.40 -13.71
CA GLU A 282 10.28 0.73 -13.32
C GLU A 282 11.09 2.00 -12.98
N ALA A 283 12.24 1.84 -12.31
CA ALA A 283 13.13 2.95 -11.98
C ALA A 283 13.80 3.53 -13.23
N LEU A 284 14.29 2.67 -14.14
CA LEU A 284 15.01 3.05 -15.35
C LEU A 284 14.16 3.87 -16.32
N GLN A 285 12.85 3.63 -16.39
CA GLN A 285 11.93 4.45 -17.19
C GLN A 285 11.92 5.92 -16.77
N LYS A 286 12.31 6.23 -15.54
CA LYS A 286 12.31 7.59 -14.98
C LYS A 286 13.71 8.21 -14.89
N THR A 287 14.77 7.44 -15.15
CA THR A 287 16.14 7.94 -15.06
C THR A 287 16.57 8.67 -16.33
N GLU A 288 17.31 9.76 -16.14
CA GLU A 288 17.96 10.48 -17.24
C GLU A 288 18.92 9.55 -18.01
N GLY A 289 18.75 9.51 -19.34
CA GLY A 289 19.57 8.67 -20.20
C GLY A 289 21.00 9.18 -20.36
N LEU A 290 21.88 8.31 -20.86
CA LEU A 290 23.29 8.64 -21.13
C LEU A 290 23.44 9.89 -22.00
N LYS A 291 22.62 10.01 -23.06
CA LYS A 291 22.68 11.14 -23.99
C LYS A 291 22.33 12.46 -23.31
N ASP A 292 21.26 12.48 -22.53
CA ASP A 292 20.79 13.68 -21.85
C ASP A 292 21.84 14.18 -20.83
N ARG A 293 22.45 13.24 -20.09
CA ARG A 293 23.50 13.54 -19.13
C ARG A 293 24.75 14.11 -19.80
N LEU A 294 25.18 13.51 -20.91
CA LEU A 294 26.34 13.98 -21.69
C LEU A 294 26.08 15.29 -22.43
N LEU A 295 24.82 15.62 -22.74
CA LEU A 295 24.44 16.92 -23.28
C LEU A 295 24.60 18.04 -22.23
N LYS A 296 24.28 17.75 -20.97
CA LYS A 296 24.45 18.68 -19.85
C LYS A 296 25.91 18.84 -19.46
N ASP A 297 26.63 17.74 -19.38
CA ASP A 297 28.03 17.72 -18.98
C ASP A 297 28.80 16.63 -19.74
N LYS A 298 29.59 17.04 -20.73
CA LYS A 298 30.44 16.15 -21.53
C LYS A 298 31.55 15.50 -20.71
N CYS A 299 31.86 16.07 -19.56
CA CYS A 299 32.91 15.62 -18.67
C CYS A 299 32.40 14.78 -17.51
N TRP A 300 31.09 14.49 -17.43
CA TRP A 300 30.47 13.78 -16.32
C TRP A 300 31.18 12.48 -15.92
N TYR A 301 31.76 11.76 -16.90
CA TYR A 301 32.48 10.50 -16.69
C TYR A 301 34.01 10.63 -16.81
N HIS A 302 34.51 11.82 -17.09
CA HIS A 302 35.94 12.09 -17.16
C HIS A 302 36.48 12.42 -15.76
N LYS A 303 37.74 12.05 -15.52
CA LYS A 303 38.40 12.30 -14.23
C LYS A 303 39.27 13.55 -14.35
N HIS A 304 38.76 14.68 -13.91
CA HIS A 304 39.49 15.92 -13.71
C HIS A 304 38.75 16.76 -12.66
N SER A 305 39.47 17.66 -12.00
CA SER A 305 38.90 18.56 -10.99
C SER A 305 38.00 19.61 -11.65
N GLU A 306 37.17 20.28 -10.85
CA GLU A 306 36.40 21.43 -11.32
C GLU A 306 37.35 22.55 -11.78
N GLY A 307 37.21 23.00 -13.02
CA GLY A 307 38.09 24.01 -13.63
C GLY A 307 39.38 23.47 -14.27
N GLU A 308 39.66 22.17 -14.20
CA GLU A 308 40.72 21.55 -15.01
C GLU A 308 40.22 21.29 -16.44
N ASP A 309 41.12 21.52 -17.41
CA ASP A 309 40.82 21.25 -18.82
C ASP A 309 40.55 19.76 -19.06
N CYS A 310 39.55 19.49 -19.89
CA CYS A 310 39.25 18.13 -20.31
C CYS A 310 40.23 17.68 -21.39
N TYR A 311 41.10 16.73 -21.06
CA TYR A 311 42.08 16.15 -22.00
C TYR A 311 41.50 15.09 -22.95
N SER A 312 40.16 14.95 -23.03
CA SER A 312 39.54 13.96 -23.92
C SER A 312 39.80 14.34 -25.39
N THR A 313 40.49 13.46 -26.11
CA THR A 313 40.82 13.63 -27.54
C THR A 313 39.73 13.11 -28.47
N THR A 314 38.66 12.53 -27.91
CA THR A 314 37.58 11.88 -28.67
C THR A 314 36.33 12.74 -28.64
N SER A 315 35.86 13.22 -29.80
CA SER A 315 34.59 13.93 -29.88
C SER A 315 33.42 12.95 -29.69
N LEU A 316 32.61 13.15 -28.65
CA LEU A 316 31.44 12.30 -28.35
C LEU A 316 30.34 12.33 -29.43
N PHE A 317 30.36 13.32 -30.33
CA PHE A 317 29.41 13.43 -31.44
C PHE A 317 30.16 13.65 -32.75
N PRO A 318 30.17 12.66 -33.68
CA PRO A 318 30.72 12.86 -35.01
C PRO A 318 29.77 13.74 -35.82
N GLY A 319 30.02 15.06 -35.80
CA GLY A 319 29.34 16.06 -36.62
C GLY A 319 28.34 16.91 -35.85
N GLY A 320 28.62 18.22 -35.77
CA GLY A 320 27.62 19.25 -35.49
C GLY A 320 27.87 20.07 -34.23
N ILE A 321 28.34 21.29 -34.45
CA ILE A 321 28.36 22.39 -33.49
C ILE A 321 26.92 22.58 -32.94
N LEU A 322 26.75 22.46 -31.63
CA LEU A 322 25.57 22.99 -30.94
C LEU A 322 25.87 24.46 -30.65
N ASN A 323 25.19 25.37 -31.37
CA ASN A 323 25.05 26.77 -30.97
C ASN A 323 24.14 26.89 -29.75
#